data_AF-C6E252-F1
#
_entry.id   AF-C6E252-F1
#
_cell.length_a   1.000
_cell.length_b   1.000
_cell.length_c   1.000
_cell.angle_alpha   90.00
_cell.angle_beta   90.00
_cell.angle_gamma   90.00
#
_symmetry.space_group_name_H-M   'P 1'
#
loop_
_entity.id
_entity.type
_entity.pdbx_description
1 polymer ?
#
loop_
_entity_poly.entity_id
_entity_poly.type
_entity_poly.pdbx_seq_one_letter_code
_entity_poly.pdbx_strand_id
1 'polypeptide(L)'
;MKKLTSCICIMALAVMALAGIAQAGERAGAFSISPFIGGYMFDDNDQAYFRQNRPLGGLRLGYDFTDHFAAELVGTYMKAEYKATEHNVGVYSYRLDLVYNILADSPIVPYLAFGGGGTTIRQRGPNSHDGTVDAGGGLKFFMNDNLALRADARHLVDFQTNHLGRDHARNWEYSMGLSFLFGGRERAAAPAKTAAAPVEQPAAVTPAPEPPLEVPAAEPTPDHYKYCITLQGEFDIDKAIIRPEYKEEIAQVGNFMKKYPTTTAVIEGHTDNVGSYNHNQDLSQRRAEAVVNHLVEQYGIERSRLSAKGYGFTRPIADNATDEGKQKNRRIEAIIDCAFDVQQVTPPDRLCMSLVLDFDPGKAEVKQQYRNEIAKVADYMKRYNTTTAVIEGHTDNTGSPEKNMKLSQQRAQNVVNHLVDNFGIERSRLSAKGYGATRRISYNNTPEGRQKNRRINAVIDCVVTK
;
A
#
# COMPACT_ATOMS: atom_id res chain seq x y z
N MET A 1 7.61 0.82 -37.57
CA MET A 1 7.88 0.55 -36.13
C MET A 1 7.32 1.61 -35.17
N LYS A 2 7.23 2.92 -35.52
CA LYS A 2 6.70 3.96 -34.61
C LYS A 2 5.16 4.00 -34.44
N LYS A 3 4.37 3.34 -35.29
CA LYS A 3 2.90 3.31 -35.20
C LYS A 3 2.33 2.16 -34.35
N LEU A 4 3.14 1.13 -34.08
CA LEU A 4 2.71 -0.05 -33.31
C LEU A 4 2.82 0.17 -31.79
N THR A 5 3.80 0.96 -31.34
CA THR A 5 3.97 1.38 -29.95
C THR A 5 2.86 2.30 -29.44
N SER A 6 2.25 3.11 -30.33
CA SER A 6 1.13 3.99 -29.95
C SER A 6 -0.16 3.21 -29.69
N CYS A 7 -0.43 2.13 -30.45
CA CYS A 7 -1.63 1.31 -30.27
C CYS A 7 -1.58 0.46 -28.98
N ILE A 8 -0.39 0.03 -28.56
CA ILE A 8 -0.20 -0.76 -27.33
C ILE A 8 -0.39 0.11 -26.08
N CYS A 9 0.08 1.37 -26.10
CA CYS A 9 -0.15 2.32 -25.01
C CYS A 9 -1.62 2.74 -24.90
N ILE A 10 -2.34 2.88 -26.02
CA ILE A 10 -3.76 3.24 -26.01
C ILE A 10 -4.64 2.06 -25.55
N MET A 11 -4.29 0.81 -25.89
CA MET A 11 -4.96 -0.38 -25.34
C MET A 11 -4.70 -0.55 -23.83
N ALA A 12 -3.48 -0.30 -23.35
CA ALA A 12 -3.16 -0.34 -21.91
C ALA A 12 -3.90 0.74 -21.10
N LEU A 13 -4.08 1.93 -21.69
CA LEU A 13 -4.88 3.02 -21.10
C LEU A 13 -6.39 2.77 -21.14
N ALA A 14 -6.89 2.09 -22.19
CA ALA A 14 -8.32 1.74 -22.31
C ALA A 14 -8.72 0.59 -21.37
N VAL A 15 -7.81 -0.35 -21.07
CA VAL A 15 -8.06 -1.44 -20.10
C VAL A 15 -8.08 -0.93 -18.65
N MET A 16 -7.34 0.14 -18.33
CA MET A 16 -7.39 0.79 -17.01
C MET A 16 -8.72 1.52 -16.73
N ALA A 17 -9.53 1.79 -17.76
CA ALA A 17 -10.80 2.50 -17.62
C ALA A 17 -12.01 1.59 -17.30
N LEU A 18 -11.82 0.25 -17.27
CA LEU A 18 -12.89 -0.73 -17.04
C LEU A 18 -12.76 -1.51 -15.72
N ALA A 19 -11.77 -1.22 -14.88
CA ALA A 19 -11.63 -1.84 -13.57
C ALA A 19 -12.64 -1.23 -12.58
N GLY A 20 -13.85 -1.79 -12.57
CA GLY A 20 -14.82 -1.58 -11.50
C GLY A 20 -14.22 -1.97 -10.14
N ILE A 21 -14.71 -1.34 -9.08
CA ILE A 21 -14.25 -1.46 -7.68
C ILE A 21 -14.69 -2.82 -7.10
N ALA A 22 -14.21 -3.92 -7.69
CA ALA A 22 -14.32 -5.26 -7.12
C ALA A 22 -13.05 -5.54 -6.31
N GLN A 23 -13.19 -6.21 -5.17
CA GLN A 23 -12.07 -6.88 -4.48
C GLN A 23 -11.64 -8.10 -5.32
N ALA A 24 -11.04 -7.81 -6.46
CA ALA A 24 -10.59 -8.83 -7.39
C ALA A 24 -9.22 -9.37 -6.93
N GLY A 25 -9.05 -10.68 -6.96
CA GLY A 25 -7.90 -11.39 -6.43
C GLY A 25 -8.16 -12.90 -6.40
N GLU A 26 -7.18 -13.70 -6.00
CA GLU A 26 -7.29 -15.16 -5.98
C GLU A 26 -8.31 -15.66 -4.96
N ARG A 27 -9.00 -16.76 -5.25
CA ARG A 27 -10.02 -17.30 -4.34
C ARG A 27 -9.98 -18.82 -4.30
N ALA A 28 -10.03 -19.37 -3.08
CA ALA A 28 -10.06 -20.80 -2.85
C ALA A 28 -11.23 -21.49 -3.58
N GLY A 29 -10.96 -22.65 -4.16
CA GLY A 29 -11.86 -23.44 -4.99
C GLY A 29 -11.99 -22.98 -6.44
N ALA A 30 -11.25 -21.95 -6.88
CA ALA A 30 -11.32 -21.48 -8.26
C ALA A 30 -10.54 -22.38 -9.21
N PHE A 31 -11.06 -22.54 -10.42
CA PHE A 31 -10.35 -23.08 -11.57
C PHE A 31 -9.90 -21.94 -12.46
N SER A 32 -8.70 -22.02 -12.99
CA SER A 32 -8.18 -21.03 -13.93
C SER A 32 -7.76 -21.65 -15.26
N ILE A 33 -8.04 -20.92 -16.34
CA ILE A 33 -7.54 -21.22 -17.68
C ILE A 33 -6.75 -20.00 -18.14
N SER A 34 -5.46 -20.16 -18.41
CA SER A 34 -4.59 -19.04 -18.75
C SER A 34 -3.82 -19.28 -20.05
N PRO A 35 -4.34 -18.85 -21.21
CA PRO A 35 -3.56 -18.81 -22.44
C PRO A 35 -2.49 -17.70 -22.38
N PHE A 36 -1.31 -17.99 -22.90
CA PHE A 36 -0.20 -17.04 -22.88
C PHE A 36 0.70 -17.14 -24.11
N ILE A 37 1.41 -16.03 -24.35
CA ILE A 37 2.53 -15.96 -25.28
C ILE A 37 3.77 -15.50 -24.52
N GLY A 38 4.95 -15.83 -25.02
CA GLY A 38 6.18 -15.54 -24.32
C GLY A 38 7.41 -15.65 -25.19
N GLY A 39 8.57 -15.61 -24.55
CA GLY A 39 9.84 -15.95 -25.18
C GLY A 39 10.65 -16.92 -24.33
N TYR A 40 11.40 -17.76 -25.04
CA TYR A 40 12.35 -18.71 -24.49
C TYR A 40 13.76 -18.19 -24.76
N MET A 41 14.53 -17.98 -23.69
CA MET A 41 15.93 -17.60 -23.77
C MET A 41 16.79 -18.81 -23.47
N PHE A 42 17.60 -19.17 -24.46
CA PHE A 42 18.61 -20.19 -24.33
C PHE A 42 19.82 -19.60 -23.60
N ASP A 43 20.35 -20.32 -22.61
CA ASP A 43 21.69 -20.00 -22.06
C ASP A 43 22.75 -20.08 -23.18
N ASP A 44 23.88 -19.39 -23.02
CA ASP A 44 24.95 -19.26 -24.02
C ASP A 44 25.41 -20.63 -24.56
N ASN A 45 25.31 -21.61 -23.68
CA ASN A 45 25.55 -23.02 -23.90
C ASN A 45 24.59 -23.68 -24.89
N ASP A 46 23.29 -23.41 -24.79
CA ASP A 46 22.26 -23.94 -25.70
C ASP A 46 22.17 -23.10 -26.97
N GLN A 47 22.56 -21.82 -26.90
CA GLN A 47 22.78 -20.98 -28.07
C GLN A 47 23.88 -21.55 -28.99
N ALA A 48 24.77 -22.45 -28.53
CA ALA A 48 25.70 -23.15 -29.40
C ALA A 48 24.99 -24.05 -30.43
N TYR A 49 23.81 -24.58 -30.08
CA TYR A 49 23.02 -25.51 -30.90
C TYR A 49 21.79 -24.86 -31.53
N PHE A 50 21.14 -23.91 -30.84
CA PHE A 50 19.92 -23.26 -31.30
C PHE A 50 20.15 -21.79 -31.67
N ARG A 51 19.46 -21.30 -32.71
CA ARG A 51 19.54 -19.89 -33.11
C ARG A 51 18.57 -19.01 -32.30
N GLN A 52 19.15 -18.08 -31.54
CA GLN A 52 18.48 -16.95 -30.89
C GLN A 52 17.35 -17.34 -29.93
N ASN A 53 16.84 -16.35 -29.19
CA ASN A 53 15.66 -16.53 -28.35
C ASN A 53 14.42 -16.69 -29.23
N ARG A 54 13.48 -17.55 -28.84
CA ARG A 54 12.33 -17.93 -29.67
C ARG A 54 11.01 -17.56 -29.01
N PRO A 55 10.00 -17.11 -29.77
CA PRO A 55 8.67 -16.95 -29.23
C PRO A 55 8.09 -18.33 -28.87
N LEU A 56 7.31 -18.37 -27.79
CA LEU A 56 6.55 -19.54 -27.35
C LEU A 56 5.10 -19.16 -27.12
N GLY A 57 4.23 -20.15 -27.18
CA GLY A 57 2.85 -20.06 -26.75
C GLY A 57 2.49 -21.22 -25.84
N GLY A 58 1.55 -21.01 -24.93
CA GLY A 58 1.16 -22.04 -23.99
C GLY A 58 -0.21 -21.82 -23.37
N LEU A 59 -0.61 -22.82 -22.57
CA LEU A 59 -1.83 -22.83 -21.79
C LEU A 59 -1.51 -23.30 -20.38
N ARG A 60 -2.08 -22.64 -19.37
CA ARG A 60 -2.06 -23.09 -17.97
C ARG A 60 -3.47 -23.46 -17.54
N LEU A 61 -3.59 -24.57 -16.83
CA LEU A 61 -4.83 -25.00 -16.18
C LEU A 61 -4.55 -25.05 -14.68
N GLY A 62 -5.16 -24.14 -13.92
CA GLY A 62 -4.91 -23.99 -12.48
C GLY A 62 -6.10 -24.38 -11.62
N TYR A 63 -5.81 -24.81 -10.39
CA TYR A 63 -6.79 -24.98 -9.32
C TYR A 63 -6.25 -24.39 -8.02
N ASP A 64 -6.93 -23.36 -7.51
CA ASP A 64 -6.62 -22.66 -6.27
C ASP A 64 -7.26 -23.40 -5.10
N PHE A 65 -6.53 -24.25 -4.39
CA PHE A 65 -7.09 -25.01 -3.26
C PHE A 65 -7.15 -24.20 -1.96
N THR A 66 -6.38 -23.11 -1.85
CA THR A 66 -6.56 -22.03 -0.87
C THR A 66 -6.41 -20.68 -1.57
N ASP A 67 -6.65 -19.57 -0.88
CA ASP A 67 -6.41 -18.24 -1.48
C ASP A 67 -4.92 -18.02 -1.81
N HIS A 68 -4.03 -18.65 -1.04
CA HIS A 68 -2.57 -18.49 -1.17
C HIS A 68 -1.88 -19.59 -1.98
N PHE A 69 -2.53 -20.73 -2.23
CA PHE A 69 -1.88 -21.87 -2.87
C PHE A 69 -2.73 -22.45 -3.99
N ALA A 70 -2.07 -22.70 -5.13
CA ALA A 70 -2.66 -23.29 -6.32
C ALA A 70 -1.76 -24.35 -6.92
N ALA A 71 -2.35 -25.30 -7.63
CA ALA A 71 -1.63 -26.22 -8.51
C ALA A 71 -1.93 -25.87 -9.97
N GLU A 72 -0.91 -25.83 -10.83
CA GLU A 72 -1.06 -25.47 -12.25
C GLU A 72 -0.42 -26.50 -13.17
N LEU A 73 -1.20 -27.03 -14.11
CA LEU A 73 -0.67 -27.78 -15.24
C LEU A 73 -0.32 -26.80 -16.37
N VAL A 74 0.93 -26.79 -16.80
CA VAL A 74 1.46 -25.87 -17.82
C VAL A 74 1.86 -26.67 -19.05
N GLY A 75 1.30 -26.32 -20.21
CA GLY A 75 1.70 -26.85 -21.51
C GLY A 75 2.25 -25.73 -22.40
N THR A 76 3.44 -25.90 -22.96
CA THR A 76 4.06 -24.91 -23.87
C THR A 76 4.50 -25.54 -25.18
N TYR A 77 4.53 -24.71 -26.22
CA TYR A 77 5.04 -25.05 -27.54
C TYR A 77 5.90 -23.91 -28.07
N MET A 78 7.05 -24.28 -28.64
CA MET A 78 7.88 -23.38 -29.43
C MET A 78 8.48 -24.08 -30.66
N LYS A 79 8.78 -23.31 -31.70
CA LYS A 79 9.60 -23.76 -32.82
C LYS A 79 11.02 -23.28 -32.61
N ALA A 80 11.97 -24.18 -32.38
CA ALA A 80 13.39 -23.87 -32.31
C ALA A 80 14.07 -24.17 -33.65
N GLU A 81 15.18 -23.48 -33.94
CA GLU A 81 15.94 -23.63 -35.18
C GLU A 81 17.34 -24.14 -34.85
N TYR A 82 17.68 -25.33 -35.36
CA TYR A 82 18.97 -25.98 -35.09
C TYR A 82 20.06 -25.43 -36.01
N LYS A 83 21.17 -24.95 -35.44
CA LYS A 83 22.25 -24.25 -36.15
C LYS A 83 22.95 -25.11 -37.20
N ALA A 84 23.14 -26.40 -36.94
CA ALA A 84 23.95 -27.26 -37.81
C ALA A 84 23.24 -27.68 -39.10
N THR A 85 21.90 -27.74 -39.10
CA THR A 85 21.11 -28.25 -40.24
C THR A 85 20.11 -27.24 -40.79
N GLU A 86 20.01 -26.04 -40.19
CA GLU A 86 19.03 -25.00 -40.54
C GLU A 86 17.58 -25.51 -40.63
N HIS A 87 17.26 -26.53 -39.83
CA HIS A 87 15.93 -27.12 -39.78
C HIS A 87 15.21 -26.73 -38.49
N ASN A 88 13.89 -26.55 -38.60
CA ASN A 88 13.04 -26.24 -37.47
C ASN A 88 12.67 -27.54 -36.72
N VAL A 89 12.80 -27.51 -35.40
CA VAL A 89 12.34 -28.55 -34.49
C VAL A 89 11.23 -28.01 -33.59
N GLY A 90 10.25 -28.86 -33.27
CA GLY A 90 9.17 -28.50 -32.37
C GLY A 90 9.51 -28.92 -30.94
N VAL A 91 9.46 -27.99 -29.99
CA VAL A 91 9.70 -28.26 -28.58
C VAL A 91 8.39 -28.11 -27.82
N TYR A 92 8.01 -29.15 -27.08
CA TYR A 92 6.81 -29.22 -26.27
C TYR A 92 7.21 -29.45 -24.82
N SER A 93 6.73 -28.64 -23.88
CA SER A 93 6.99 -28.84 -22.45
C SER A 93 5.67 -28.99 -21.69
N TYR A 94 5.64 -29.93 -20.75
CA TYR A 94 4.52 -30.15 -19.84
C TYR A 94 5.05 -30.14 -18.41
N ARG A 95 4.51 -29.27 -17.56
CA ARG A 95 4.96 -29.09 -16.17
C ARG A 95 3.77 -29.03 -15.22
N LEU A 96 3.98 -29.47 -13.98
CA LEU A 96 3.05 -29.28 -12.87
C LEU A 96 3.72 -28.36 -11.85
N ASP A 97 3.12 -27.20 -11.62
CA ASP A 97 3.66 -26.15 -10.76
C ASP A 97 2.81 -26.02 -9.49
N LEU A 98 3.47 -25.86 -8.34
CA LEU A 98 2.88 -25.31 -7.12
C LEU A 98 3.07 -23.79 -7.14
N VAL A 99 1.97 -23.05 -6.99
CA VAL A 99 1.95 -21.58 -6.97
C VAL A 99 1.63 -21.09 -5.58
N TYR A 100 2.41 -20.11 -5.09
CA TYR A 100 2.16 -19.39 -3.85
C TYR A 100 1.82 -17.92 -4.14
N ASN A 101 0.55 -17.56 -3.96
CA ASN A 101 0.00 -16.21 -4.12
C ASN A 101 0.24 -15.39 -2.83
N ILE A 102 1.07 -14.34 -2.88
CA ILE A 102 1.52 -13.62 -1.68
C ILE A 102 0.43 -12.69 -1.14
N LEU A 103 -0.21 -11.92 -2.03
CA LEU A 103 -1.25 -10.95 -1.70
C LEU A 103 -2.57 -11.36 -2.38
N ALA A 104 -3.09 -12.53 -2.02
CA ALA A 104 -4.24 -13.14 -2.68
C ALA A 104 -5.50 -12.24 -2.75
N ASP A 105 -5.71 -11.39 -1.75
CA ASP A 105 -6.86 -10.47 -1.66
C ASP A 105 -6.67 -9.10 -2.32
N SER A 106 -5.61 -8.94 -3.13
CA SER A 106 -5.27 -7.69 -3.81
C SER A 106 -5.59 -7.76 -5.32
N PRO A 107 -6.01 -6.64 -5.95
CA PRO A 107 -6.10 -6.54 -7.41
C PRO A 107 -4.79 -6.82 -8.13
N ILE A 108 -3.67 -6.68 -7.41
CA ILE A 108 -2.33 -7.04 -7.86
C ILE A 108 -1.84 -8.16 -6.96
N VAL A 109 -1.72 -9.36 -7.52
CA VAL A 109 -1.28 -10.58 -6.82
C VAL A 109 0.11 -10.97 -7.32
N PRO A 110 1.18 -10.62 -6.60
CA PRO A 110 2.48 -11.24 -6.79
C PRO A 110 2.44 -12.70 -6.37
N TYR A 111 3.11 -13.57 -7.12
CA TYR A 111 3.19 -14.99 -6.81
C TYR A 111 4.57 -15.57 -7.10
N LEU A 112 4.89 -16.65 -6.40
CA LEU A 112 6.01 -17.54 -6.68
C LEU A 112 5.45 -18.84 -7.26
N ALA A 113 6.21 -19.53 -8.11
CA ALA A 113 5.91 -20.93 -8.38
C ALA A 113 7.15 -21.78 -8.57
N PHE A 114 6.96 -23.06 -8.31
CA PHE A 114 7.98 -24.09 -8.41
C PHE A 114 7.32 -25.35 -8.95
N GLY A 115 7.95 -25.97 -9.94
CA GLY A 115 7.34 -27.07 -10.69
C GLY A 115 8.35 -28.05 -11.26
N GLY A 116 7.79 -29.11 -11.85
CA GLY A 116 8.55 -30.12 -12.54
C GLY A 116 7.73 -30.86 -13.58
N GLY A 117 8.41 -31.45 -14.55
CA GLY A 117 7.79 -32.16 -15.65
C GLY A 117 8.81 -32.61 -16.67
N GLY A 118 8.48 -32.47 -17.95
CA GLY A 118 9.37 -32.88 -19.03
C GLY A 118 9.17 -32.12 -20.33
N THR A 119 10.25 -32.10 -21.10
CA THR A 119 10.35 -31.44 -22.40
C THR A 119 10.58 -32.48 -23.48
N THR A 120 9.78 -32.43 -24.54
CA THR A 120 9.88 -33.30 -25.71
C THR A 120 10.30 -32.50 -26.92
N ILE A 121 11.41 -32.89 -27.53
CA ILE A 121 11.92 -32.28 -28.76
C ILE A 121 11.59 -33.21 -29.93
N ARG A 122 10.67 -32.77 -30.79
CA ARG A 122 10.31 -33.47 -32.02
C ARG A 122 11.28 -33.11 -33.15
N GLN A 123 11.97 -34.12 -33.64
CA GLN A 123 12.99 -34.04 -34.69
C GLN A 123 12.74 -35.09 -35.79
N ARG A 124 13.51 -35.04 -36.88
CA ARG A 124 13.34 -35.95 -38.03
C ARG A 124 13.65 -37.43 -37.71
N GLY A 125 14.22 -37.71 -36.54
CA GLY A 125 14.52 -39.04 -36.00
C GLY A 125 13.75 -39.32 -34.69
N PRO A 126 14.26 -40.17 -33.77
CA PRO A 126 13.59 -40.43 -32.50
C PRO A 126 13.46 -39.13 -31.68
N ASN A 127 12.30 -38.93 -31.04
CA ASN A 127 12.07 -37.78 -30.17
C ASN A 127 12.99 -37.85 -28.95
N SER A 128 13.53 -36.70 -28.54
CA SER A 128 14.21 -36.57 -27.24
C SER A 128 13.18 -36.25 -26.16
N HIS A 129 13.37 -36.81 -24.97
CA HIS A 129 12.59 -36.51 -23.78
C HIS A 129 13.57 -36.17 -22.67
N ASP A 130 13.46 -34.96 -22.15
CA ASP A 130 14.29 -34.47 -21.06
C ASP A 130 13.39 -34.20 -19.85
N GLY A 131 13.89 -34.46 -18.65
CA GLY A 131 13.22 -34.04 -17.44
C GLY A 131 13.45 -32.54 -17.22
N THR A 132 12.47 -31.84 -16.65
CA THR A 132 12.57 -30.39 -16.42
C THR A 132 12.10 -30.07 -15.01
N VAL A 133 12.84 -29.22 -14.29
CA VAL A 133 12.35 -28.51 -13.11
C VAL A 133 12.32 -27.02 -13.37
N ASP A 134 11.39 -26.30 -12.77
CA ASP A 134 11.30 -24.85 -12.91
C ASP A 134 11.01 -24.13 -11.60
N ALA A 135 11.50 -22.90 -11.52
CA ALA A 135 11.24 -21.99 -10.42
C ALA A 135 11.11 -20.57 -10.96
N GLY A 136 10.18 -19.80 -10.45
CA GLY A 136 10.04 -18.42 -10.87
C GLY A 136 8.95 -17.67 -10.14
N GLY A 137 8.62 -16.50 -10.68
CA GLY A 137 7.61 -15.64 -10.07
C GLY A 137 6.94 -14.77 -11.11
N GLY A 138 5.80 -14.21 -10.71
CA GLY A 138 5.02 -13.37 -11.59
C GLY A 138 4.05 -12.49 -10.83
N LEU A 139 3.23 -11.81 -11.61
CA LEU A 139 2.22 -10.89 -11.14
C LEU A 139 0.94 -11.10 -11.94
N LYS A 140 -0.17 -11.18 -11.21
CA LYS A 140 -1.53 -11.19 -11.77
C LYS A 140 -2.18 -9.85 -11.44
N PHE A 141 -2.65 -9.13 -12.46
CA PHE A 141 -3.42 -7.90 -12.35
C PHE A 141 -4.88 -8.22 -12.68
N PHE A 142 -5.73 -8.30 -11.67
CA PHE A 142 -7.14 -8.59 -11.83
C PHE A 142 -7.88 -7.36 -12.37
N MET A 143 -8.45 -7.49 -13.57
CA MET A 143 -9.31 -6.48 -14.18
C MET A 143 -10.74 -6.56 -13.64
N ASN A 144 -11.16 -7.77 -13.24
CA ASN A 144 -12.39 -8.08 -12.51
C ASN A 144 -12.23 -9.43 -11.78
N ASP A 145 -13.25 -9.90 -11.07
CA ASP A 145 -13.20 -11.13 -10.27
C ASP A 145 -12.92 -12.42 -11.05
N ASN A 146 -13.03 -12.40 -12.38
CA ASN A 146 -12.94 -13.58 -13.24
C ASN A 146 -11.89 -13.43 -14.33
N LEU A 147 -11.19 -12.29 -14.41
CA LEU A 147 -10.23 -11.99 -15.47
C LEU A 147 -9.02 -11.22 -14.93
N ALA A 148 -7.84 -11.79 -15.12
CA ALA A 148 -6.57 -11.16 -14.78
C ALA A 148 -5.62 -11.11 -15.97
N LEU A 149 -4.87 -10.02 -16.10
CA LEU A 149 -3.64 -9.99 -16.90
C LEU A 149 -2.53 -10.63 -16.09
N ARG A 150 -1.77 -11.55 -16.68
CA ARG A 150 -0.70 -12.27 -15.99
C ARG A 150 0.62 -12.11 -16.73
N ALA A 151 1.68 -11.82 -16.00
CA ALA A 151 3.05 -11.83 -16.50
C ALA A 151 3.97 -12.58 -15.54
N ASP A 152 4.91 -13.36 -16.07
CA ASP A 152 5.84 -14.14 -15.25
C ASP A 152 7.15 -14.47 -15.96
N ALA A 153 8.14 -14.80 -15.13
CA ALA A 153 9.43 -15.34 -15.55
C ALA A 153 9.70 -16.65 -14.80
N ARG A 154 10.10 -17.68 -15.54
CA ARG A 154 10.49 -19.01 -15.06
C ARG A 154 11.92 -19.31 -15.45
N HIS A 155 12.70 -19.76 -14.49
CA HIS A 155 13.99 -20.40 -14.74
C HIS A 155 13.76 -21.90 -14.87
N LEU A 156 14.18 -22.49 -15.98
CA LEU A 156 14.04 -23.91 -16.26
C LEU A 156 15.41 -24.58 -16.17
N VAL A 157 15.45 -25.76 -15.56
CA VAL A 157 16.61 -26.63 -15.56
C VAL A 157 16.20 -27.98 -16.16
N ASP A 158 16.67 -28.24 -17.36
CA ASP A 158 16.47 -29.50 -18.06
C ASP A 158 17.60 -30.46 -17.69
N PHE A 159 17.30 -31.72 -17.42
CA PHE A 159 18.27 -32.77 -17.04
C PHE A 159 18.11 -34.00 -17.93
N GLN A 160 19.19 -34.78 -18.03
CA GLN A 160 19.32 -35.90 -18.99
C GLN A 160 19.35 -35.45 -20.46
N THR A 161 19.94 -34.27 -20.71
CA THR A 161 20.07 -33.65 -22.05
C THR A 161 21.17 -34.30 -22.90
N ASN A 162 21.14 -35.64 -23.01
CA ASN A 162 22.14 -36.46 -23.71
C ASN A 162 22.34 -36.05 -25.18
N HIS A 163 21.33 -35.45 -25.79
CA HIS A 163 21.35 -34.94 -27.16
C HIS A 163 22.18 -33.66 -27.33
N LEU A 164 22.51 -32.96 -26.24
CA LEU A 164 23.41 -31.79 -26.19
C LEU A 164 24.80 -32.13 -25.63
N GLY A 165 25.05 -33.42 -25.32
CA GLY A 165 26.30 -33.90 -24.76
C GLY A 165 26.56 -33.42 -23.31
N ARG A 166 25.50 -33.17 -22.53
CA ARG A 166 25.57 -32.68 -21.15
C ARG A 166 24.51 -33.30 -20.24
N ASP A 167 24.73 -33.19 -18.93
CA ASP A 167 23.82 -33.72 -17.90
C ASP A 167 22.65 -32.76 -17.59
N HIS A 168 22.83 -31.46 -17.83
CA HIS A 168 21.81 -30.44 -17.60
C HIS A 168 21.95 -29.21 -18.50
N ALA A 169 20.84 -28.50 -18.73
CA ALA A 169 20.74 -27.21 -19.39
C ALA A 169 19.91 -26.24 -18.53
N ARG A 170 20.18 -24.93 -18.65
CA ARG A 170 19.48 -23.90 -17.88
C ARG A 170 18.92 -22.87 -18.84
N ASN A 171 17.65 -22.53 -18.70
CA ASN A 171 16.95 -21.69 -19.65
C ASN A 171 16.02 -20.72 -18.92
N TRP A 172 15.56 -19.68 -19.62
CA TRP A 172 14.57 -18.74 -19.09
C TRP A 172 13.35 -18.66 -20.00
N GLU A 173 12.16 -18.74 -19.42
CA GLU A 173 10.88 -18.50 -20.06
C GLU A 173 10.29 -17.23 -19.46
N TYR A 174 9.90 -16.27 -20.29
CA TYR A 174 9.10 -15.13 -19.86
C TYR A 174 7.77 -15.16 -20.61
N SER A 175 6.67 -14.91 -19.91
CA SER A 175 5.34 -15.01 -20.48
C SER A 175 4.43 -13.86 -20.08
N MET A 176 3.48 -13.57 -20.95
CA MET A 176 2.37 -12.66 -20.71
C MET A 176 1.10 -13.24 -21.32
N GLY A 177 0.00 -13.19 -20.58
CA GLY A 177 -1.26 -13.79 -20.99
C GLY A 177 -2.44 -13.28 -20.18
N LEU A 178 -3.60 -13.83 -20.47
CA LEU A 178 -4.82 -13.61 -19.68
C LEU A 178 -5.07 -14.84 -18.84
N SER A 179 -5.66 -14.65 -17.66
CA SER A 179 -6.12 -15.72 -16.77
C SER A 179 -7.60 -15.54 -16.53
N PHE A 180 -8.38 -16.54 -16.94
CA PHE A 180 -9.82 -16.60 -16.73
C PHE A 180 -10.10 -17.49 -15.52
N LEU A 181 -10.78 -16.97 -14.50
CA LEU A 181 -11.10 -17.68 -13.26
C LEU A 181 -12.58 -18.06 -13.22
N PHE A 182 -12.87 -19.28 -12.77
CA PHE A 182 -14.19 -19.89 -12.73
C PHE A 182 -14.42 -20.55 -11.37
N GLY A 183 -15.64 -20.41 -10.82
CA GLY A 183 -15.98 -21.00 -9.52
C GLY A 183 -15.13 -20.44 -8.36
N GLY A 184 -15.05 -21.19 -7.27
CA GLY A 184 -14.43 -20.76 -6.02
C GLY A 184 -15.41 -20.10 -5.05
N ARG A 185 -14.96 -19.95 -3.80
CA ARG A 185 -15.77 -19.33 -2.74
C ARG A 185 -16.17 -17.93 -3.16
N GLU A 186 -17.44 -17.61 -3.00
CA GLU A 186 -17.93 -16.26 -3.19
C GLU A 186 -17.25 -15.38 -2.14
N ARG A 187 -16.46 -14.38 -2.59
CA ARG A 187 -15.87 -13.41 -1.65
C ARG A 187 -17.04 -12.67 -1.01
N ALA A 188 -17.02 -12.53 0.31
CA ALA A 188 -17.98 -11.68 1.00
C ALA A 188 -17.93 -10.30 0.34
N ALA A 189 -19.03 -9.90 -0.30
CA ALA A 189 -19.11 -8.58 -0.90
C ALA A 189 -18.80 -7.56 0.20
N ALA A 190 -17.83 -6.67 -0.05
CA ALA A 190 -17.76 -5.43 0.71
C ALA A 190 -19.19 -4.83 0.69
N PRO A 191 -19.71 -4.36 1.83
CA PRO A 191 -21.08 -3.88 1.91
C PRO A 191 -21.31 -2.91 0.76
N ALA A 192 -22.25 -3.29 -0.11
CA ALA A 192 -22.51 -2.54 -1.34
C ALA A 192 -22.76 -1.09 -0.92
N LYS A 193 -21.96 -0.16 -1.43
CA LYS A 193 -22.42 1.23 -1.49
C LYS A 193 -23.67 1.17 -2.33
N THR A 194 -24.82 1.35 -1.67
CA THR A 194 -26.13 1.40 -2.29
C THR A 194 -26.02 2.25 -3.54
N ALA A 195 -26.14 1.62 -4.71
CA ALA A 195 -26.18 2.35 -5.96
C ALA A 195 -27.43 3.24 -5.87
N ALA A 196 -27.23 4.55 -5.93
CA ALA A 196 -28.34 5.49 -6.03
C ALA A 196 -29.13 5.11 -7.29
N ALA A 197 -30.41 4.78 -7.12
CA ALA A 197 -31.33 4.57 -8.23
C ALA A 197 -31.39 5.85 -9.10
N PRO A 198 -31.64 5.73 -10.42
CA PRO A 198 -31.80 6.90 -11.27
C PRO A 198 -32.98 7.73 -10.78
N VAL A 199 -32.72 8.98 -10.41
CA VAL A 199 -33.77 9.92 -10.02
C VAL A 199 -34.56 10.29 -11.27
N GLU A 200 -35.72 9.68 -11.45
CA GLU A 200 -36.79 10.25 -12.26
C GLU A 200 -37.25 11.56 -11.60
N GLN A 201 -37.31 12.63 -12.39
CA GLN A 201 -37.73 13.95 -11.93
C GLN A 201 -39.15 13.89 -11.32
N PRO A 202 -39.37 14.25 -10.04
CA PRO A 202 -40.69 14.21 -9.45
C PRO A 202 -41.52 15.43 -9.87
N ALA A 203 -42.72 15.20 -10.38
CA ALA A 203 -43.78 16.20 -10.33
C ALA A 203 -44.20 16.41 -8.86
N ALA A 204 -44.43 17.68 -8.52
CA ALA A 204 -44.66 18.15 -7.16
C ALA A 204 -45.88 17.50 -6.50
N VAL A 205 -45.71 17.01 -5.27
CA VAL A 205 -46.82 16.79 -4.34
C VAL A 205 -46.43 17.37 -2.97
N THR A 206 -47.36 18.16 -2.45
CA THR A 206 -47.34 18.88 -1.16
C THR A 206 -47.10 17.95 0.03
N PRO A 207 -46.29 18.34 1.04
CA PRO A 207 -46.01 17.49 2.18
C PRO A 207 -47.14 17.54 3.22
N ALA A 208 -47.66 16.37 3.60
CA ALA A 208 -48.25 16.16 4.92
C ALA A 208 -47.11 15.75 5.90
N PRO A 209 -47.19 16.08 7.20
CA PRO A 209 -46.05 15.98 8.10
C PRO A 209 -45.77 14.53 8.51
N GLU A 210 -44.58 14.03 8.16
CA GLU A 210 -44.06 12.76 8.66
C GLU A 210 -43.51 12.89 10.09
N PRO A 211 -43.67 11.84 10.92
CA PRO A 211 -43.23 11.79 12.31
C PRO A 211 -41.70 11.83 12.42
N PRO A 212 -41.13 12.26 13.56
CA PRO A 212 -39.69 12.33 13.73
C PRO A 212 -39.08 10.93 13.64
N LEU A 213 -38.21 10.73 12.65
CA LEU A 213 -37.35 9.54 12.60
C LEU A 213 -36.33 9.64 13.73
N GLU A 214 -36.46 8.75 14.70
CA GLU A 214 -35.44 8.47 15.71
C GLU A 214 -34.17 7.99 15.00
N VAL A 215 -33.11 8.77 15.14
CA VAL A 215 -31.76 8.37 14.79
C VAL A 215 -31.24 7.53 15.94
N PRO A 216 -30.86 6.24 15.78
CA PRO A 216 -29.89 5.66 16.68
C PRO A 216 -28.54 6.23 16.25
N ALA A 217 -28.27 7.46 16.68
CA ALA A 217 -26.91 7.89 16.89
C ALA A 217 -26.40 6.95 17.98
N ALA A 218 -25.54 6.00 17.62
CA ALA A 218 -24.68 5.37 18.61
C ALA A 218 -23.97 6.54 19.32
N GLU A 219 -24.41 6.81 20.54
CA GLU A 219 -23.73 7.71 21.44
C GLU A 219 -22.24 7.28 21.46
N PRO A 220 -21.29 8.21 21.45
CA PRO A 220 -19.93 7.85 21.77
C PRO A 220 -19.97 7.25 23.18
N THR A 221 -19.83 5.93 23.28
CA THR A 221 -19.70 5.26 24.57
C THR A 221 -18.55 5.95 25.31
N PRO A 222 -18.80 6.58 26.47
CA PRO A 222 -17.73 7.06 27.32
C PRO A 222 -16.77 5.90 27.59
N ASP A 223 -15.48 6.19 27.70
CA ASP A 223 -14.40 5.28 28.15
C ASP A 223 -13.57 4.50 27.12
N HIS A 224 -13.78 4.66 25.82
CA HIS A 224 -12.84 4.10 24.80
C HIS A 224 -12.00 5.20 24.13
N TYR A 225 -10.78 5.42 24.64
CA TYR A 225 -9.82 6.36 24.04
C TYR A 225 -8.82 5.64 23.13
N LYS A 226 -8.72 6.08 21.87
CA LYS A 226 -7.69 5.63 20.93
C LYS A 226 -6.50 6.58 20.97
N TYR A 227 -5.36 6.12 21.46
CA TYR A 227 -4.13 6.92 21.53
C TYR A 227 -3.06 6.34 20.59
N CYS A 228 -2.56 7.16 19.66
CA CYS A 228 -1.57 6.77 18.66
C CYS A 228 -0.35 7.68 18.78
N ILE A 229 0.86 7.13 18.69
CA ILE A 229 2.11 7.88 18.64
C ILE A 229 2.74 7.71 17.25
N THR A 230 3.37 8.76 16.73
CA THR A 230 4.24 8.69 15.56
C THR A 230 5.63 9.17 15.95
N LEU A 231 6.68 8.52 15.44
CA LEU A 231 8.06 8.98 15.61
C LEU A 231 8.60 9.43 14.26
N GLN A 232 9.29 10.58 14.24
CA GLN A 232 10.08 11.00 13.09
C GLN A 232 11.50 11.27 13.55
N GLY A 233 12.48 10.78 12.79
CA GLY A 233 13.89 11.03 13.10
C GLY A 233 14.69 11.19 11.83
N GLU A 234 15.65 12.11 11.81
CA GLU A 234 16.56 12.32 10.70
C GLU A 234 17.93 11.68 10.96
N PHE A 235 18.61 11.31 9.88
CA PHE A 235 19.95 10.72 9.91
C PHE A 235 20.92 11.53 9.06
N ASP A 236 22.18 11.54 9.48
CA ASP A 236 23.27 12.06 8.65
C ASP A 236 23.41 11.23 7.37
N ILE A 237 24.06 11.83 6.37
CA ILE A 237 24.43 11.18 5.11
C ILE A 237 25.17 9.86 5.41
N ASP A 238 24.71 8.79 4.79
CA ASP A 238 25.28 7.44 4.87
C ASP A 238 25.44 6.83 6.28
N LYS A 239 24.76 7.41 7.29
CA LYS A 239 24.77 6.87 8.66
C LYS A 239 23.45 6.22 9.03
N ALA A 240 23.54 5.20 9.89
CA ALA A 240 22.43 4.54 10.56
C ALA A 240 22.45 4.74 12.09
N ILE A 241 23.13 5.77 12.56
CA ILE A 241 23.25 6.10 13.98
C ILE A 241 22.15 7.10 14.36
N ILE A 242 21.36 6.75 15.38
CA ILE A 242 20.31 7.62 15.93
C ILE A 242 20.97 8.88 16.52
N ARG A 243 20.57 10.05 16.04
CA ARG A 243 21.10 11.32 16.57
C ARG A 243 20.62 11.54 18.01
N PRO A 244 21.44 12.13 18.90
CA PRO A 244 21.09 12.32 20.31
C PRO A 244 19.78 13.07 20.53
N GLU A 245 19.47 14.04 19.66
CA GLU A 245 18.25 14.83 19.70
C GLU A 245 16.95 14.02 19.56
N TYR A 246 16.97 12.86 18.90
CA TYR A 246 15.79 12.01 18.75
C TYR A 246 15.64 10.96 19.86
N LYS A 247 16.62 10.85 20.77
CA LYS A 247 16.56 9.86 21.85
C LYS A 247 15.39 10.12 22.81
N GLU A 248 15.04 11.38 23.06
CA GLU A 248 13.91 11.72 23.93
C GLU A 248 12.56 11.32 23.31
N GLU A 249 12.36 11.55 22.02
CA GLU A 249 11.15 11.10 21.33
C GLU A 249 11.05 9.57 21.27
N ILE A 250 12.17 8.89 21.00
CA ILE A 250 12.23 7.42 21.06
C ILE A 250 11.93 6.91 22.48
N ALA A 251 12.35 7.65 23.51
CA ALA A 251 12.03 7.33 24.90
C ALA A 251 10.52 7.39 25.18
N GLN A 252 9.83 8.39 24.64
CA GLN A 252 8.37 8.50 24.77
C GLN A 252 7.67 7.30 24.13
N VAL A 253 8.12 6.88 22.95
CA VAL A 253 7.61 5.67 22.26
C VAL A 253 7.87 4.42 23.08
N GLY A 254 9.12 4.22 23.55
CA GLY A 254 9.49 3.08 24.37
C GLY A 254 8.63 2.99 25.64
N ASN A 255 8.51 4.10 26.38
CA ASN A 255 7.68 4.15 27.59
C ASN A 255 6.20 3.90 27.31
N PHE A 256 5.68 4.41 26.19
CA PHE A 256 4.31 4.12 25.76
C PHE A 256 4.11 2.63 25.47
N MET A 257 5.00 2.01 24.70
CA MET A 257 4.89 0.59 24.35
C MET A 257 5.12 -0.34 25.55
N LYS A 258 5.89 0.09 26.56
CA LYS A 258 5.97 -0.61 27.86
C LYS A 258 4.65 -0.55 28.62
N LYS A 259 4.03 0.64 28.63
CA LYS A 259 2.76 0.86 29.33
C LYS A 259 1.61 0.08 28.67
N TYR A 260 1.63 -0.06 27.34
CA TYR A 260 0.59 -0.75 26.58
C TYR A 260 1.18 -1.95 25.83
N PRO A 261 1.24 -3.14 26.46
CA PRO A 261 1.96 -4.30 25.94
C PRO A 261 1.35 -4.91 24.66
N THR A 262 0.12 -4.54 24.30
CA THR A 262 -0.54 -4.96 23.06
C THR A 262 -0.17 -4.12 21.83
N THR A 263 0.45 -2.96 22.03
CA THR A 263 0.82 -2.07 20.92
C THR A 263 1.96 -2.67 20.09
N THR A 264 1.88 -2.52 18.77
CA THR A 264 2.95 -2.88 17.84
C THR A 264 3.51 -1.64 17.16
N ALA A 265 4.71 -1.70 16.60
CA ALA A 265 5.24 -0.59 15.81
C ALA A 265 5.93 -1.07 14.54
N VAL A 266 5.72 -0.32 13.45
CA VAL A 266 6.46 -0.47 12.20
C VAL A 266 7.37 0.74 12.06
N ILE A 267 8.69 0.51 12.09
CA ILE A 267 9.71 1.50 11.82
C ILE A 267 10.09 1.43 10.34
N GLU A 268 9.80 2.49 9.61
CA GLU A 268 10.16 2.64 8.20
C GLU A 268 11.42 3.51 8.08
N GLY A 269 12.42 3.04 7.33
CA GLY A 269 13.63 3.79 7.03
C GLY A 269 13.63 4.29 5.59
N HIS A 270 14.20 5.48 5.39
CA HIS A 270 14.28 6.14 4.09
C HIS A 270 15.67 6.76 3.87
N THR A 271 16.04 6.92 2.60
CA THR A 271 17.23 7.65 2.17
C THR A 271 16.87 8.76 1.19
N ASP A 272 17.83 9.65 0.94
CA ASP A 272 17.82 10.47 -0.27
C ASP A 272 18.23 9.63 -1.49
N ASN A 273 18.20 10.24 -2.67
CA ASN A 273 18.52 9.58 -3.95
C ASN A 273 20.03 9.51 -4.26
N VAL A 274 20.92 9.79 -3.31
CA VAL A 274 22.37 9.74 -3.55
C VAL A 274 22.86 8.31 -3.30
N GLY A 275 23.51 7.71 -4.30
CA GLY A 275 24.03 6.33 -4.23
C GLY A 275 23.18 5.32 -5.00
N SER A 276 23.61 4.05 -4.98
CA SER A 276 22.91 2.98 -5.71
C SER A 276 21.62 2.56 -5.02
N TYR A 277 20.69 1.96 -5.78
CA TYR A 277 19.44 1.43 -5.22
C TYR A 277 19.69 0.42 -4.09
N ASN A 278 20.56 -0.58 -4.32
CA ASN A 278 20.87 -1.61 -3.33
C ASN A 278 21.49 -1.03 -2.06
N HIS A 279 22.42 -0.06 -2.21
CA HIS A 279 23.03 0.62 -1.07
C HIS A 279 22.00 1.37 -0.24
N ASN A 280 21.13 2.13 -0.91
CA ASN A 280 20.10 2.91 -0.24
C ASN A 280 19.03 2.04 0.42
N GLN A 281 18.68 0.92 -0.21
CA GLN A 281 17.78 -0.07 0.36
C GLN A 281 18.37 -0.66 1.66
N ASP A 282 19.63 -1.10 1.63
CA ASP A 282 20.34 -1.60 2.82
C ASP A 282 20.48 -0.54 3.92
N LEU A 283 20.93 0.67 3.57
CA LEU A 283 21.08 1.78 4.52
C LEU A 283 19.75 2.13 5.20
N SER A 284 18.66 2.17 4.44
CA SER A 284 17.34 2.43 4.98
C SER A 284 16.86 1.34 5.94
N GLN A 285 17.17 0.07 5.64
CA GLN A 285 16.85 -1.07 6.51
C GLN A 285 17.64 -0.98 7.82
N ARG A 286 18.95 -0.72 7.75
CA ARG A 286 19.80 -0.54 8.93
C ARG A 286 19.35 0.61 9.83
N ARG A 287 18.87 1.72 9.25
CA ARG A 287 18.30 2.85 10.02
C ARG A 287 17.06 2.43 10.82
N ALA A 288 16.14 1.71 10.18
CA ALA A 288 14.94 1.22 10.85
C ALA A 288 15.31 0.21 11.96
N GLU A 289 16.25 -0.69 11.69
CA GLU A 289 16.75 -1.66 12.66
C GLU A 289 17.45 -1.00 13.84
N ALA A 290 18.21 0.07 13.63
CA ALA A 290 18.85 0.80 14.72
C ALA A 290 17.84 1.30 15.76
N VAL A 291 16.71 1.85 15.30
CA VAL A 291 15.62 2.31 16.19
C VAL A 291 14.96 1.14 16.90
N VAL A 292 14.69 0.04 16.18
CA VAL A 292 14.12 -1.15 16.83
C VAL A 292 15.07 -1.71 17.89
N ASN A 293 16.34 -1.88 17.57
CA ASN A 293 17.34 -2.39 18.53
C ASN A 293 17.42 -1.47 19.74
N HIS A 294 17.36 -0.14 19.55
CA HIS A 294 17.30 0.81 20.65
C HIS A 294 16.06 0.63 21.54
N LEU A 295 14.87 0.41 20.95
CA LEU A 295 13.63 0.13 21.70
C LEU A 295 13.69 -1.19 22.48
N VAL A 296 14.31 -2.22 21.89
CA VAL A 296 14.52 -3.51 22.55
C VAL A 296 15.51 -3.40 23.70
N GLU A 297 16.70 -2.85 23.44
CA GLU A 297 17.82 -2.83 24.39
C GLU A 297 17.59 -1.87 25.56
N GLN A 298 17.05 -0.67 25.29
CA GLN A 298 16.92 0.38 26.32
C GLN A 298 15.57 0.34 27.03
N TYR A 299 14.51 -0.13 26.37
CA TYR A 299 13.15 -0.12 26.91
C TYR A 299 12.56 -1.52 27.14
N GLY A 300 13.23 -2.57 26.67
CA GLY A 300 12.79 -3.95 26.88
C GLY A 300 11.52 -4.30 26.10
N ILE A 301 11.26 -3.63 24.98
CA ILE A 301 10.12 -3.97 24.12
C ILE A 301 10.41 -5.28 23.41
N GLU A 302 9.49 -6.23 23.45
CA GLU A 302 9.66 -7.50 22.74
C GLU A 302 9.83 -7.28 21.23
N ARG A 303 10.88 -7.90 20.65
CA ARG A 303 11.19 -7.77 19.23
C ARG A 303 10.04 -8.18 18.31
N SER A 304 9.22 -9.14 18.73
CA SER A 304 8.01 -9.61 18.04
C SER A 304 6.99 -8.49 17.78
N ARG A 305 6.99 -7.44 18.60
CA ARG A 305 6.09 -6.28 18.49
C ARG A 305 6.61 -5.19 17.55
N LEU A 306 7.82 -5.35 17.02
CA LEU A 306 8.55 -4.33 16.29
C LEU A 306 8.98 -4.84 14.90
N SER A 307 8.49 -4.20 13.84
CA SER A 307 8.90 -4.44 12.46
C SER A 307 9.81 -3.33 11.97
N ALA A 308 10.95 -3.65 11.35
CA ALA A 308 11.81 -2.69 10.67
C ALA A 308 11.71 -2.89 9.14
N LYS A 309 11.45 -1.83 8.39
CA LYS A 309 11.34 -1.86 6.91
C LYS A 309 12.08 -0.71 6.26
N GLY A 310 13.08 -1.01 5.46
CA GLY A 310 13.75 -0.05 4.58
C GLY A 310 12.99 0.15 3.27
N TYR A 311 12.95 1.39 2.78
CA TYR A 311 12.38 1.74 1.46
C TYR A 311 13.36 2.43 0.51
N GLY A 312 14.62 2.61 0.92
CA GLY A 312 15.58 3.44 0.21
C GLY A 312 15.01 4.81 -0.12
N PHE A 313 15.25 5.27 -1.35
CA PHE A 313 14.75 6.56 -1.86
C PHE A 313 13.40 6.48 -2.58
N THR A 314 12.73 5.32 -2.54
CA THR A 314 11.50 5.09 -3.32
C THR A 314 10.28 5.86 -2.79
N ARG A 315 10.37 6.42 -1.58
CA ARG A 315 9.28 7.16 -0.89
C ARG A 315 9.76 8.53 -0.38
N PRO A 316 10.11 9.48 -1.28
CA PRO A 316 10.54 10.81 -0.87
C PRO A 316 9.35 11.63 -0.33
N ILE A 317 9.62 12.47 0.67
CA ILE A 317 8.65 13.44 1.21
C ILE A 317 8.98 14.88 0.83
N ALA A 318 10.19 15.10 0.30
CA ALA A 318 10.67 16.37 -0.20
C ALA A 318 11.45 16.16 -1.50
N ASP A 319 11.73 17.24 -2.21
CA ASP A 319 12.44 17.20 -3.48
C ASP A 319 13.89 16.74 -3.28
N ASN A 320 14.33 15.72 -4.03
CA ASN A 320 15.71 15.26 -3.97
C ASN A 320 16.67 16.14 -4.79
N ALA A 321 16.17 17.17 -5.47
CA ALA A 321 17.01 18.14 -6.19
C ALA A 321 17.68 19.17 -5.26
N THR A 322 17.17 19.39 -4.04
CA THR A 322 17.76 20.35 -3.08
C THR A 322 18.34 19.65 -1.86
N ASP A 323 19.36 20.25 -1.24
CA ASP A 323 20.01 19.65 -0.07
C ASP A 323 19.07 19.60 1.14
N GLU A 324 18.19 20.60 1.30
CA GLU A 324 17.16 20.61 2.33
C GLU A 324 16.14 19.48 2.12
N GLY A 325 15.79 19.18 0.88
CA GLY A 325 14.87 18.10 0.57
C GLY A 325 15.51 16.72 0.71
N LYS A 326 16.79 16.57 0.35
CA LYS A 326 17.57 15.37 0.64
C LYS A 326 17.68 15.09 2.14
N GLN A 327 17.94 16.12 2.96
CA GLN A 327 17.96 15.97 4.44
C GLN A 327 16.63 15.42 4.96
N LYS A 328 15.50 15.98 4.51
CA LYS A 328 14.16 15.48 4.88
C LYS A 328 13.91 14.05 4.39
N ASN A 329 14.56 13.61 3.32
CA ASN A 329 14.42 12.24 2.81
C ASN A 329 15.30 11.24 3.57
N ARG A 330 16.40 11.67 4.21
CA ARG A 330 17.22 10.86 5.12
C ARG A 330 16.57 10.73 6.50
N ARG A 331 15.49 9.95 6.57
CA ARG A 331 14.66 9.85 7.78
C ARG A 331 14.27 8.43 8.15
N ILE A 332 13.77 8.28 9.36
CA ILE A 332 12.89 7.20 9.78
C ILE A 332 11.50 7.75 10.10
N GLU A 333 10.51 6.90 9.94
CA GLU A 333 9.15 7.12 10.40
C GLU A 333 8.66 5.89 11.15
N ALA A 334 8.24 6.03 12.40
CA ALA A 334 7.53 4.96 13.09
C ALA A 334 6.04 5.19 13.06
N ILE A 335 5.30 4.16 12.66
CA ILE A 335 3.87 4.05 12.88
C ILE A 335 3.67 3.09 14.04
N ILE A 336 3.23 3.61 15.18
CA ILE A 336 2.90 2.81 16.36
C ILE A 336 1.40 2.60 16.35
N ASP A 337 0.99 1.33 16.43
CA ASP A 337 -0.42 0.94 16.50
C ASP A 337 -1.06 1.53 17.75
N CYS A 338 -2.32 1.91 17.63
CA CYS A 338 -2.99 2.67 18.66
C CYS A 338 -3.42 1.75 19.80
N ALA A 339 -3.24 2.21 21.04
CA ALA A 339 -3.80 1.51 22.18
C ALA A 339 -5.31 1.77 22.27
N PHE A 340 -6.07 0.70 22.52
CA PHE A 340 -7.48 0.71 22.92
C PHE A 340 -7.56 0.23 24.38
N ASP A 341 -8.57 0.67 25.13
CA ASP A 341 -8.77 0.34 26.56
C ASP A 341 -7.61 0.74 27.47
N VAL A 342 -7.28 2.03 27.45
CA VAL A 342 -6.45 2.64 28.50
C VAL A 342 -7.25 2.59 29.81
N GLN A 343 -7.09 1.51 30.59
CA GLN A 343 -7.54 1.48 31.99
C GLN A 343 -6.97 2.70 32.69
N GLN A 344 -7.88 3.49 33.27
CA GLN A 344 -7.66 4.81 33.86
C GLN A 344 -6.19 5.10 34.18
N VAL A 345 -5.53 5.89 33.32
CA VAL A 345 -4.73 6.98 33.90
C VAL A 345 -5.71 7.65 34.85
N THR A 346 -5.37 7.84 36.12
CA THR A 346 -6.14 8.75 36.98
C THR A 346 -6.47 9.93 36.09
N PRO A 347 -7.76 10.15 35.73
CA PRO A 347 -8.03 11.16 34.73
C PRO A 347 -7.33 12.39 35.26
N PRO A 348 -6.47 13.07 34.49
CA PRO A 348 -6.18 14.42 34.89
C PRO A 348 -7.57 15.08 35.06
N ASP A 349 -7.72 16.03 35.98
CA ASP A 349 -8.98 16.71 36.29
C ASP A 349 -9.54 17.49 35.07
N ARG A 350 -9.74 16.81 33.94
CA ARG A 350 -9.42 17.34 32.63
C ARG A 350 -10.19 16.59 31.54
N LEU A 351 -11.34 17.16 31.18
CA LEU A 351 -12.11 16.75 30.02
C LEU A 351 -11.50 17.40 28.75
N CYS A 352 -10.91 16.59 27.89
CA CYS A 352 -10.41 17.00 26.57
C CYS A 352 -11.48 16.73 25.50
N MET A 353 -11.96 17.77 24.81
CA MET A 353 -12.75 17.59 23.58
C MET A 353 -11.83 17.66 22.36
N SER A 354 -12.03 16.75 21.41
CA SER A 354 -11.33 16.76 20.11
C SER A 354 -12.32 17.05 18.99
N LEU A 355 -12.00 18.03 18.15
CA LEU A 355 -12.76 18.35 16.93
C LEU A 355 -11.90 18.03 15.72
N VAL A 356 -12.43 17.18 14.83
CA VAL A 356 -11.81 16.85 13.55
C VAL A 356 -12.67 17.41 12.42
N LEU A 357 -12.08 18.25 11.59
CA LEU A 357 -12.71 18.84 10.41
C LEU A 357 -11.92 18.44 9.17
N ASP A 358 -12.60 18.12 8.08
CA ASP A 358 -11.97 17.87 6.79
C ASP A 358 -12.06 19.08 5.86
N PHE A 359 -11.15 19.13 4.88
CA PHE A 359 -11.09 20.20 3.89
C PHE A 359 -10.93 19.64 2.48
N ASP A 360 -11.53 20.33 1.52
CA ASP A 360 -11.28 20.04 0.11
C ASP A 360 -9.82 20.40 -0.27
N PRO A 361 -9.26 19.80 -1.33
CA PRO A 361 -7.92 20.13 -1.81
C PRO A 361 -7.74 21.63 -2.04
N GLY A 362 -6.67 22.20 -1.47
CA GLY A 362 -6.33 23.62 -1.61
C GLY A 362 -7.27 24.61 -0.91
N LYS A 363 -8.34 24.17 -0.25
CA LYS A 363 -9.31 25.06 0.42
C LYS A 363 -9.08 25.14 1.93
N ALA A 364 -9.49 26.26 2.51
CA ALA A 364 -9.47 26.51 3.96
C ALA A 364 -10.86 26.82 4.54
N GLU A 365 -11.90 26.83 3.72
CA GLU A 365 -13.27 27.14 4.13
C GLU A 365 -13.84 26.05 5.03
N VAL A 366 -14.48 26.45 6.13
CA VAL A 366 -15.18 25.52 7.02
C VAL A 366 -16.52 25.15 6.37
N LYS A 367 -16.74 23.84 6.14
CA LYS A 367 -17.99 23.35 5.54
C LYS A 367 -19.17 23.53 6.49
N GLN A 368 -20.34 23.84 5.93
CA GLN A 368 -21.57 24.07 6.70
C GLN A 368 -21.95 22.89 7.62
N GLN A 369 -21.69 21.66 7.18
CA GLN A 369 -21.97 20.43 7.94
C GLN A 369 -21.26 20.39 9.30
N TYR A 370 -20.15 21.11 9.46
CA TYR A 370 -19.38 21.14 10.70
C TYR A 370 -19.83 22.20 11.69
N ARG A 371 -20.80 23.05 11.34
CA ARG A 371 -21.26 24.11 12.26
C ARG A 371 -21.79 23.57 13.58
N ASN A 372 -22.51 22.45 13.56
CA ASN A 372 -23.06 21.84 14.78
C ASN A 372 -21.96 21.30 15.69
N GLU A 373 -20.91 20.68 15.12
CA GLU A 373 -19.78 20.18 15.91
C GLU A 373 -18.93 21.32 16.49
N ILE A 374 -18.75 22.40 15.74
CA ILE A 374 -18.08 23.61 16.25
C ILE A 374 -18.93 24.28 17.33
N ALA A 375 -20.26 24.27 17.20
CA ALA A 375 -21.17 24.80 18.23
C ALA A 375 -21.02 24.05 19.56
N LYS A 376 -20.92 22.70 19.54
CA LYS A 376 -20.68 21.91 20.75
C LYS A 376 -19.38 22.31 21.46
N VAL A 377 -18.31 22.55 20.69
CA VAL A 377 -17.04 23.06 21.23
C VAL A 377 -17.23 24.45 21.86
N ALA A 378 -17.95 25.34 21.18
CA ALA A 378 -18.22 26.67 21.70
C ALA A 378 -19.05 26.64 23.00
N ASP A 379 -20.09 25.80 23.05
CA ASP A 379 -20.93 25.65 24.25
C ASP A 379 -20.12 25.13 25.43
N TYR A 380 -19.21 24.18 25.19
CA TYR A 380 -18.25 23.74 26.19
C TYR A 380 -17.36 24.89 26.68
N MET A 381 -16.76 25.66 25.77
CA MET A 381 -15.89 26.80 26.14
C MET A 381 -16.65 27.96 26.81
N LYS A 382 -17.96 28.11 26.56
CA LYS A 382 -18.83 29.06 27.27
C LYS A 382 -19.14 28.59 28.68
N ARG A 383 -19.50 27.31 28.84
CA ARG A 383 -19.77 26.68 30.14
C ARG A 383 -18.55 26.76 31.05
N TYR A 384 -17.38 26.70 30.45
CA TYR A 384 -16.10 26.63 31.11
C TYR A 384 -15.19 27.77 30.66
N ASN A 385 -15.40 28.95 31.23
CA ASN A 385 -14.80 30.20 30.76
C ASN A 385 -13.26 30.31 30.93
N THR A 386 -12.63 29.37 31.63
CA THR A 386 -11.17 29.30 31.80
C THR A 386 -10.47 28.39 30.80
N THR A 387 -11.20 27.61 29.98
CA THR A 387 -10.56 26.71 28.99
C THR A 387 -9.91 27.50 27.87
N THR A 388 -8.76 27.03 27.39
CA THR A 388 -8.17 27.52 26.15
C THR A 388 -8.32 26.45 25.05
N ALA A 389 -8.07 26.78 23.79
CA ALA A 389 -8.00 25.78 22.74
C ALA A 389 -6.88 26.09 21.75
N VAL A 390 -6.15 25.05 21.34
CA VAL A 390 -5.19 25.09 20.24
C VAL A 390 -5.79 24.38 19.04
N ILE A 391 -6.01 25.13 17.97
CA ILE A 391 -6.51 24.63 16.71
C ILE A 391 -5.31 24.37 15.78
N GLU A 392 -5.04 23.10 15.51
CA GLU A 392 -3.93 22.66 14.66
C GLU A 392 -4.40 22.35 13.25
N GLY A 393 -3.87 23.06 12.26
CA GLY A 393 -4.16 22.82 10.85
C GLY A 393 -3.13 21.94 10.16
N HIS A 394 -3.60 21.11 9.23
CA HIS A 394 -2.78 20.18 8.47
C HIS A 394 -3.18 20.16 6.99
N THR A 395 -2.24 19.74 6.14
CA THR A 395 -2.46 19.50 4.70
C THR A 395 -1.99 18.10 4.32
N ASP A 396 -2.37 17.68 3.12
CA ASP A 396 -1.62 16.62 2.43
C ASP A 396 -0.26 17.16 1.93
N ASN A 397 0.54 16.30 1.29
CA ASN A 397 1.86 16.67 0.77
C ASN A 397 1.84 17.24 -0.67
N THR A 398 0.67 17.55 -1.22
CA THR A 398 0.58 18.09 -2.58
C THR A 398 0.99 19.56 -2.55
N GLY A 399 1.90 19.97 -3.44
CA GLY A 399 2.40 21.35 -3.49
C GLY A 399 3.61 21.61 -2.59
N SER A 400 4.07 22.86 -2.55
CA SER A 400 5.31 23.20 -1.83
C SER A 400 5.10 23.24 -0.30
N PRO A 401 6.13 22.92 0.50
CA PRO A 401 6.06 23.00 1.96
C PRO A 401 5.60 24.37 2.48
N GLU A 402 6.05 25.46 1.84
CA GLU A 402 5.65 26.83 2.20
C GLU A 402 4.16 27.09 1.95
N LYS A 403 3.63 26.63 0.80
CA LYS A 403 2.19 26.75 0.50
C LYS A 403 1.35 25.93 1.47
N ASN A 404 1.82 24.72 1.79
CA ASN A 404 1.16 23.85 2.76
C ASN A 404 1.17 24.44 4.16
N MET A 405 2.27 25.06 4.58
CA MET A 405 2.35 25.77 5.85
C MET A 405 1.33 26.92 5.92
N LYS A 406 1.29 27.78 4.90
CA LYS A 406 0.31 28.89 4.81
C LYS A 406 -1.13 28.39 4.81
N LEU A 407 -1.43 27.37 4.01
CA LEU A 407 -2.77 26.78 3.91
C LEU A 407 -3.23 26.16 5.23
N SER A 408 -2.34 25.42 5.90
CA SER A 408 -2.63 24.83 7.20
C SER A 408 -2.91 25.89 8.28
N GLN A 409 -2.13 26.98 8.30
CA GLN A 409 -2.35 28.10 9.21
C GLN A 409 -3.69 28.77 8.92
N GLN A 410 -4.05 28.94 7.65
CA GLN A 410 -5.32 29.55 7.26
C GLN A 410 -6.51 28.70 7.69
N ARG A 411 -6.44 27.37 7.57
CA ARG A 411 -7.47 26.45 8.07
C ARG A 411 -7.70 26.63 9.57
N ALA A 412 -6.61 26.66 10.35
CA ALA A 412 -6.67 26.87 11.80
C ALA A 412 -7.28 28.23 12.15
N GLN A 413 -6.86 29.28 11.44
CA GLN A 413 -7.37 30.62 11.67
C GLN A 413 -8.85 30.74 11.34
N ASN A 414 -9.33 30.08 10.28
CA ASN A 414 -10.74 30.11 9.90
C ASN A 414 -11.66 29.47 10.95
N VAL A 415 -11.22 28.37 11.57
CA VAL A 415 -11.98 27.72 12.66
C VAL A 415 -12.00 28.61 13.90
N VAL A 416 -10.85 29.23 14.24
CA VAL A 416 -10.77 30.19 15.34
C VAL A 416 -11.69 31.39 15.10
N ASN A 417 -11.66 31.98 13.91
CA ASN A 417 -12.56 33.08 13.55
C ASN A 417 -14.02 32.63 13.66
N HIS A 418 -14.32 31.39 13.26
CA HIS A 418 -15.67 30.85 13.38
C HIS A 418 -16.15 30.81 14.85
N LEU A 419 -15.29 30.38 15.77
CA LEU A 419 -15.55 30.36 17.22
C LEU A 419 -15.70 31.77 17.83
N VAL A 420 -14.91 32.73 17.37
CA VAL A 420 -14.97 34.13 17.85
C VAL A 420 -16.21 34.83 17.30
N ASP A 421 -16.36 34.85 15.98
CA ASP A 421 -17.32 35.70 15.29
C ASP A 421 -18.76 35.19 15.42
N ASN A 422 -18.96 33.86 15.39
CA ASN A 422 -20.31 33.27 15.40
C ASN A 422 -20.75 32.80 16.79
N PHE A 423 -19.78 32.52 17.68
CA PHE A 423 -20.10 31.99 19.01
C PHE A 423 -19.61 32.86 20.16
N GLY A 424 -18.86 33.94 19.92
CA GLY A 424 -18.45 34.90 20.95
C GLY A 424 -17.40 34.34 21.91
N ILE A 425 -16.60 33.35 21.51
CA ILE A 425 -15.48 32.87 22.32
C ILE A 425 -14.36 33.91 22.31
N GLU A 426 -13.83 34.24 23.49
CA GLU A 426 -12.76 35.25 23.60
C GLU A 426 -11.50 34.83 22.83
N ARG A 427 -11.00 35.71 21.94
CA ARG A 427 -9.85 35.41 21.06
C ARG A 427 -8.60 35.01 21.83
N SER A 428 -8.39 35.58 23.02
CA SER A 428 -7.23 35.31 23.91
C SER A 428 -7.17 33.84 24.35
N ARG A 429 -8.31 33.14 24.35
CA ARG A 429 -8.43 31.73 24.73
C ARG A 429 -8.16 30.78 23.57
N LEU A 430 -7.90 31.28 22.36
CA LEU A 430 -7.78 30.46 21.16
C LEU A 430 -6.41 30.67 20.49
N SER A 431 -5.73 29.59 20.15
CA SER A 431 -4.49 29.59 19.37
C SER A 431 -4.70 28.86 18.04
N ALA A 432 -4.18 29.39 16.94
CA ALA A 432 -4.22 28.76 15.62
C ALA A 432 -2.79 28.44 15.19
N LYS A 433 -2.49 27.17 14.89
CA LYS A 433 -1.16 26.72 14.46
C LYS A 433 -1.26 25.84 13.22
N GLY A 434 -0.57 26.23 12.16
CA GLY A 434 -0.38 25.41 10.97
C GLY A 434 0.85 24.51 11.08
N TYR A 435 0.74 23.28 10.61
CA TYR A 435 1.86 22.32 10.54
C TYR A 435 2.16 21.85 9.11
N GLY A 436 1.47 22.38 8.10
CA GLY A 436 1.56 21.89 6.73
C GLY A 436 1.34 20.38 6.63
N ALA A 437 2.23 19.71 5.91
CA ALA A 437 2.15 18.26 5.67
C ALA A 437 2.95 17.40 6.68
N THR A 438 3.58 18.00 7.69
CA THR A 438 4.58 17.31 8.53
C THR A 438 3.94 16.36 9.55
N ARG A 439 2.74 16.68 10.04
CA ARG A 439 1.97 15.89 11.02
C ARG A 439 0.84 15.10 10.37
N ARG A 440 1.21 14.17 9.48
CA ARG A 440 0.26 13.29 8.76
C ARG A 440 -0.29 12.18 9.67
N ILE A 441 -1.53 11.76 9.42
CA ILE A 441 -2.18 10.62 10.10
C ILE A 441 -2.47 9.46 9.14
N SER A 442 -2.20 9.68 7.85
CA SER A 442 -2.33 8.68 6.80
C SER A 442 -1.23 8.91 5.75
N TYR A 443 -0.97 7.92 4.90
CA TYR A 443 -0.06 8.11 3.77
C TYR A 443 -0.66 9.03 2.70
N ASN A 444 0.16 9.82 2.01
CA ASN A 444 -0.29 10.73 0.95
C ASN A 444 -0.28 10.12 -0.47
N ASN A 445 0.12 8.85 -0.58
CA ASN A 445 0.17 8.14 -1.86
C ASN A 445 -1.22 7.80 -2.42
N THR A 446 -2.27 7.75 -1.57
CA THR A 446 -3.65 7.54 -2.01
C THR A 446 -4.52 8.81 -1.86
N PRO A 447 -5.54 9.01 -2.72
CA PRO A 447 -6.51 10.10 -2.56
C PRO A 447 -7.17 10.13 -1.18
N GLU A 448 -7.52 8.96 -0.64
CA GLU A 448 -8.18 8.79 0.66
C GLU A 448 -7.25 9.20 1.80
N GLY A 449 -5.98 8.81 1.71
CA GLY A 449 -4.99 9.18 2.70
C GLY A 449 -4.65 10.68 2.65
N ARG A 450 -4.62 11.28 1.45
CA ARG A 450 -4.55 12.74 1.31
C ARG A 450 -5.76 13.44 1.92
N GLN A 451 -6.98 12.91 1.73
CA GLN A 451 -8.19 13.47 2.37
C GLN A 451 -8.08 13.43 3.90
N LYS A 452 -7.64 12.32 4.48
CA LYS A 452 -7.41 12.20 5.93
C LYS A 452 -6.38 13.20 6.45
N ASN A 453 -5.38 13.56 5.65
CA ASN A 453 -4.37 14.54 6.05
C ASN A 453 -4.81 15.99 5.90
N ARG A 454 -5.79 16.29 5.03
CA ARG A 454 -6.41 17.61 4.90
C ARG A 454 -7.40 17.88 6.04
N ARG A 455 -6.87 18.15 7.23
CA ARG A 455 -7.68 18.20 8.45
C ARG A 455 -7.32 19.35 9.39
N ILE A 456 -8.17 19.54 10.39
CA ILE A 456 -7.89 20.27 11.63
C ILE A 456 -8.01 19.31 12.81
N ASN A 457 -7.14 19.47 13.79
CA ASN A 457 -7.26 18.89 15.12
C ASN A 457 -7.43 20.05 16.13
N ALA A 458 -8.56 20.13 16.82
CA ALA A 458 -8.69 21.02 17.98
C ALA A 458 -8.31 20.28 19.26
N VAL A 459 -7.41 20.87 20.04
CA VAL A 459 -7.06 20.43 21.39
C VAL A 459 -7.56 21.48 22.36
N ILE A 460 -8.57 21.16 23.14
CA ILE A 460 -9.19 22.08 24.09
C ILE A 460 -8.63 21.79 25.48
N ASP A 461 -7.97 22.79 26.06
CA ASP A 461 -7.44 22.75 27.41
C ASP A 461 -8.57 22.56 28.41
N CYS A 462 -8.19 21.90 29.49
CA CYS A 462 -9.10 21.41 30.47
C CYS A 462 -9.34 22.41 31.60
N VAL A 463 -10.56 22.43 32.14
CA VAL A 463 -10.80 23.14 33.40
C VAL A 463 -10.30 22.30 34.55
N VAL A 464 -9.30 22.80 35.26
CA VAL A 464 -9.10 22.43 36.66
C VAL A 464 -10.22 23.11 37.43
N THR A 465 -11.19 22.35 37.93
CA THR A 465 -12.10 22.89 38.94
C THR A 465 -11.22 23.36 40.10
N LYS A 466 -11.38 24.63 40.51
CA LYS A 466 -10.81 25.09 41.77
C LYS A 466 -11.52 24.42 42.93
#